data_AF-X1M3F7-F1
#
_entry.id   AF-X1M3F7-F1
#
_cell.length_a   1.000
_cell.length_b   1.000
_cell.length_c   1.000
_cell.angle_alpha   90.00
_cell.angle_beta   90.00
_cell.angle_gamma   90.00
#
_symmetry.space_group_name_H-M   'P 1'
#
loop_
_entity.id
_entity.type
_entity.pdbx_description
1 polymer ?
#
loop_
_entity_poly.entity_id
_entity_poly.type
_entity_poly.pdbx_seq_one_letter_code
_entity_poly.pdbx_strand_id
1 'polypeptide(L)' 'MKVEIIEKKENPLFKRTEVKFKADHAGEPTPKRLDARAQLAAQLGVAEELIVIEKLASTHGRQV' A
#
# COMPACT_ATOMS: atom_id res chain seq x y z
N MET A 1 -8.89 -8.72 -1.68
CA MET A 1 -7.64 -7.93 -1.46
C MET A 1 -7.35 -7.77 0.03
N LYS A 2 -6.21 -8.27 0.52
CA LYS A 2 -5.75 -8.10 1.91
C LYS A 2 -4.42 -7.35 1.87
N VAL A 3 -4.37 -6.17 2.48
CA VAL A 3 -3.15 -5.37 2.56
C VAL A 3 -2.48 -5.67 3.90
N GLU A 4 -1.21 -6.05 3.89
CA GLU A 4 -0.39 -6.24 5.09
C GLU A 4 0.75 -5.23 5.10
N ILE A 5 0.85 -4.45 6.18
CA ILE A 5 1.95 -3.51 6.38
C ILE A 5 3.13 -4.27 6.99
N ILE A 6 4.24 -4.33 6.26
CA ILE A 6 5.46 -5.06 6.68
C ILE A 6 6.37 -4.15 7.48
N GLU A 7 6.49 -2.91 7.04
CA GLU A 7 7.48 -1.99 7.60
C GLU A 7 6.90 -0.58 7.60
N LYS A 8 7.02 0.09 8.74
CA LYS A 8 6.69 1.50 8.91
C LYS A 8 7.94 2.19 9.43
N LYS A 9 8.47 3.13 8.65
CA LYS A 9 9.65 3.91 9.02
C LYS A 9 9.31 5.38 8.99
N GLU A 10 9.49 6.05 10.13
CA GLU A 10 9.31 7.50 10.21
C GLU A 10 10.61 8.20 9.82
N ASN A 11 10.52 9.11 8.85
CA ASN A 11 11.64 9.90 8.38
C ASN A 11 11.48 11.36 8.86
N PRO A 12 12.08 11.72 10.02
CA PRO A 12 11.90 13.04 10.62
C PRO A 12 12.51 14.18 9.81
N LEU A 13 13.54 13.91 8.97
CA LEU A 13 14.15 14.91 8.08
C LEU A 13 13.16 15.44 7.04
N PHE A 14 12.38 14.52 6.44
CA PHE A 14 11.39 14.85 5.42
C PHE A 14 9.96 14.92 5.96
N LYS A 15 9.77 14.76 7.28
CA LYS A 15 8.46 14.69 7.95
C LYS A 15 7.48 13.76 7.24
N ARG A 16 7.99 12.62 6.72
CA ARG A 16 7.21 11.63 5.98
C ARG A 16 7.32 10.26 6.61
N THR A 17 6.29 9.45 6.45
CA THR A 17 6.30 8.05 6.87
C THR A 17 6.43 7.17 5.65
N GLU A 18 7.49 6.38 5.59
CA GLU A 18 7.71 5.38 4.55
C GLU A 18 7.06 4.08 5.01
N VAL A 19 6.13 3.57 4.20
CA VAL A 19 5.37 2.36 4.50
C VAL A 19 5.61 1.35 3.39
N LYS A 20 6.09 0.16 3.76
CA LYS A 20 6.12 -1.01 2.86
C LYS A 20 4.92 -1.87 3.15
N PHE A 21 4.15 -2.16 2.11
CA PHE A 21 2.97 -3.00 2.20
C PHE A 21 3.05 -4.15 1.18
N LYS A 22 2.48 -5.28 1.55
CA LYS A 22 2.10 -6.37 0.63
C LYS A 22 0.61 -6.29 0.38
N ALA A 23 0.21 -6.61 -0.84
CA ALA A 23 -1.20 -6.61 -1.23
C ALA A 23 -1.53 -7.99 -1.78
N ASP A 24 -2.09 -8.85 -0.93
CA ASP A 24 -2.54 -10.18 -1.31
C ASP A 24 -3.87 -10.04 -2.06
N HIS A 25 -3.90 -10.50 -3.30
CA HIS A 25 -5.05 -10.39 -4.20
C HIS A 25 -5.37 -11.76 -4.80
N ALA A 26 -5.45 -12.78 -3.94
CA ALA A 26 -5.80 -14.15 -4.32
C ALA A 26 -7.16 -14.20 -5.05
N GLY A 27 -7.15 -14.69 -6.29
CA GLY A 27 -8.32 -14.80 -7.17
C GLY A 27 -8.77 -13.49 -7.83
N GLU A 28 -8.14 -12.36 -7.51
CA GLU A 28 -8.51 -11.04 -8.02
C GLU A 28 -7.46 -10.51 -9.01
N PRO A 29 -7.84 -9.59 -9.93
CA PRO A 29 -6.87 -8.88 -10.75
C PRO A 29 -5.92 -8.05 -9.87
N THR A 30 -4.76 -7.69 -10.43
CA THR A 30 -3.81 -6.81 -9.74
C THR A 30 -4.52 -5.51 -9.31
N PRO A 31 -4.40 -5.09 -8.03
CA PRO A 31 -5.08 -3.93 -7.49
C PRO A 31 -4.87 -2.68 -8.33
N LYS A 32 -5.92 -1.89 -8.53
CA LYS A 32 -5.73 -0.51 -9.01
C LYS A 32 -5.12 0.32 -7.88
N ARG A 33 -4.35 1.34 -8.25
CA ARG A 33 -3.73 2.26 -7.29
C ARG A 33 -4.75 2.93 -6.38
N LEU A 34 -5.96 3.21 -6.88
CA LEU A 34 -7.05 3.81 -6.09
C LEU A 34 -7.51 2.88 -4.97
N ASP A 35 -7.78 1.61 -5.29
CA ASP A 35 -8.26 0.63 -4.32
C ASP A 35 -7.20 0.34 -3.25
N ALA A 36 -5.93 0.23 -3.66
CA ALA A 36 -4.81 0.06 -2.73
C ALA A 36 -4.66 1.27 -1.80
N ARG A 37 -4.86 2.50 -2.32
CA ARG A 37 -4.79 3.74 -1.54
C ARG A 37 -5.91 3.81 -0.51
N ALA A 38 -7.15 3.48 -0.90
CA ALA A 38 -8.30 3.46 0.00
C ALA A 38 -8.11 2.45 1.14
N GLN A 39 -7.60 1.25 0.83
CA GLN A 39 -7.27 0.23 1.83
C GLN A 39 -6.16 0.68 2.79
N LEU A 40 -5.08 1.27 2.27
CA LEU A 40 -3.99 1.81 3.10
C LEU A 40 -4.46 2.98 3.98
N ALA A 41 -5.32 3.86 3.46
CA ALA A 41 -5.93 4.95 4.21
C ALA A 41 -6.77 4.43 5.37
N ALA A 42 -7.61 3.42 5.12
CA ALA A 42 -8.42 2.78 6.14
C ALA A 42 -7.57 2.10 7.23
N GLN A 43 -6.45 1.46 6.86
CA GLN A 43 -5.55 0.80 7.81
C GLN A 43 -4.71 1.78 8.64
N LEU A 44 -4.24 2.87 8.03
CA LEU A 44 -3.39 3.86 8.68
C LEU A 44 -4.20 4.95 9.41
N GLY A 45 -5.51 5.07 9.13
CA GLY A 45 -6.37 6.13 9.65
C GLY A 45 -6.03 7.52 9.13
N VAL A 46 -5.41 7.60 7.93
CA VAL A 46 -4.93 8.85 7.33
C VAL A 46 -5.76 9.15 6.08
N ALA A 47 -5.97 10.44 5.78
CA ALA A 47 -6.66 10.86 4.56
C ALA A 47 -5.95 10.32 3.30
N GLU A 48 -6.74 9.85 2.34
CA GLU A 48 -6.23 9.31 1.07
C GLU A 48 -5.37 10.31 0.28
N GLU A 49 -5.61 11.61 0.46
CA GLU A 49 -4.87 12.69 -0.20
C GLU A 49 -3.41 12.78 0.24
N LEU A 50 -3.11 12.32 1.45
CA LEU A 50 -1.75 12.33 2.02
C LEU A 50 -0.94 11.09 1.64
N ILE A 51 -1.57 10.09 1.01
CA ILE A 51 -0.94 8.81 0.68
C ILE A 51 -0.56 8.79 -0.80
N VAL A 52 0.74 8.68 -1.05
CA VAL A 52 1.32 8.59 -2.40
C VAL A 52 1.98 7.22 -2.58
N ILE A 53 1.52 6.46 -3.58
CA ILE A 53 2.12 5.18 -3.94
C ILE A 53 3.21 5.43 -5.00
N GLU A 54 4.47 5.29 -4.62
CA GLU A 54 5.61 5.48 -5.52
C GLU A 54 5.73 4.35 -6.56
N LYS A 55 5.63 3.10 -6.11
CA LYS A 55 5.75 1.91 -6.96
C LYS A 55 4.76 0.84 -6.53
N LEU A 56 3.97 0.36 -7.49
CA LEU A 56 3.13 -0.83 -7.35
C LEU A 56 3.62 -1.84 -8.38
N ALA A 57 4.23 -2.94 -7.92
CA ALA A 57 4.71 -4.00 -8.78
C ALA A 57 4.21 -5.34 -8.22
N SER A 58 3.51 -6.10 -9.07
CA SER A 58 3.16 -7.49 -8.80
C SER A 58 4.06 -8.40 -9.64
N THR A 59 4.40 -9.57 -9.10
CA THR A 59 5.13 -10.59 -9.87
C THR A 59 4.15 -11.39 -10.71
N HIS A 60 4.45 -11.55 -12.00
CA HIS A 60 3.58 -12.27 -12.95
C HIS A 60 3.26 -13.69 -12.44
N GLY A 61 1.98 -14.05 -12.39
CA GLY A 61 1.51 -15.35 -11.92
C GLY A 61 1.48 -15.52 -10.39
N ARG A 62 1.94 -14.53 -9.61
CA ARG A 62 1.79 -14.49 -8.16
C ARG A 62 0.70 -13.49 -7.77
N GLN A 63 -0.29 -13.98 -7.04
CA GLN A 63 -1.39 -13.18 -6.50
C GLN A 63 -1.09 -12.68 -5.07
N VAL A 64 0.20 -12.44 -4.78
CA VAL A 64 0.81 -12.18 -3.46
C VAL A 64 1.89 -11.11 -3.60
#